data_AF-A0A656G700-F1
#
_entry.id   AF-A0A656G700-F1
#
_cell.length_a   1.000
_cell.length_b   1.000
_cell.length_c   1.000
_cell.angle_alpha   90.00
_cell.angle_beta   90.00
_cell.angle_gamma   90.00
#
_symmetry.space_group_name_H-M   'P 1'
#
loop_
_entity.id
_entity.type
_entity.pdbx_description
1 polymer ?
#
loop_
_entity_poly.entity_id
_entity_poly.type
_entity_poly.pdbx_seq_one_letter_code
_entity_poly.pdbx_strand_id
1 'polypeptide(L)'
;MRVISQNLTAWSAGLIVVVIFLSAWLSHPQHRISAFAVSTAPVDAESVAPKASYISRFASSDLEDFVHSSAVTALPGGDLMSVWFAGSREGAGDVEIRTSRFDASNGEWGGEQVLATRASTQSGTGKYIRKLGNPVIALAPDNRLWLFYVSVSVGGWAGSTVNAMVSSDMGASWSPPWQLVTSPFLNISTLVRGAPVFHTDGSIGLPVYHEFLGKF
;
A
#
# COMPACT_ATOMS: atom_id res chain seq x y z
N MET A 1 -14.01 31.07 45.30
CA MET A 1 -14.19 29.60 45.34
C MET A 1 -14.56 28.94 44.00
N ARG A 2 -15.07 29.65 42.97
CA ARG A 2 -15.46 29.03 41.67
C ARG A 2 -14.32 28.64 40.71
N VAL A 3 -13.14 29.24 40.83
CA VAL A 3 -12.00 28.98 39.91
C VAL A 3 -11.29 27.66 40.21
N ILE A 4 -11.28 27.24 41.49
CA ILE A 4 -10.62 25.99 41.92
C ILE A 4 -11.42 24.75 41.49
N SER A 5 -12.76 24.83 41.49
CA SER A 5 -13.63 23.71 41.12
C SER A 5 -13.61 23.37 39.63
N GLN A 6 -13.45 24.37 38.75
CA GLN A 6 -13.34 24.15 37.29
C GLN A 6 -12.02 23.46 36.92
N ASN A 7 -10.95 23.76 37.64
CA ASN A 7 -9.67 23.08 37.46
C ASN A 7 -9.78 21.63 37.91
N LEU A 8 -10.42 21.34 39.05
CA LEU A 8 -10.53 19.97 39.56
C LEU A 8 -11.28 19.04 38.58
N THR A 9 -12.37 19.52 37.96
CA THR A 9 -13.09 18.74 36.94
C THR A 9 -12.25 18.50 35.69
N ALA A 10 -11.48 19.51 35.24
CA ALA A 10 -10.58 19.36 34.09
C ALA A 10 -9.41 18.41 34.38
N TRP A 11 -8.79 18.49 35.56
CA TRP A 11 -7.74 17.57 36.00
C TRP A 11 -8.26 16.14 36.14
N SER A 12 -9.47 15.97 36.69
CA SER A 12 -10.11 14.66 36.82
C SER A 12 -10.44 14.05 35.46
N ALA A 13 -10.97 14.85 34.52
CA ALA A 13 -11.22 14.40 33.15
C ALA A 13 -9.93 14.02 32.42
N GLY A 14 -8.87 14.82 32.55
CA GLY A 14 -7.55 14.50 31.99
C GLY A 14 -6.97 13.21 32.56
N LEU A 15 -7.06 13.02 33.88
CA LEU A 15 -6.62 11.79 34.53
C LEU A 15 -7.40 10.56 34.04
N ILE A 16 -8.73 10.68 33.87
CA ILE A 16 -9.56 9.60 33.32
C ILE A 16 -9.11 9.22 31.91
N VAL A 17 -8.86 10.20 31.02
CA VAL A 17 -8.37 9.93 29.66
C VAL A 17 -7.02 9.22 29.69
N VAL A 18 -6.10 9.66 30.55
CA VAL A 18 -4.78 9.02 30.72
C VAL A 18 -4.93 7.59 31.23
N VAL A 19 -5.79 7.36 32.23
CA VAL A 19 -6.05 6.02 32.76
C VAL A 19 -6.68 5.11 31.71
N ILE A 20 -7.62 5.61 30.89
CA ILE A 20 -8.20 4.85 29.78
C ILE A 20 -7.11 4.47 28.78
N PHE A 21 -6.27 5.42 28.37
CA PHE A 21 -5.20 5.18 27.41
C PHE A 21 -4.17 4.18 27.94
N LEU A 22 -3.72 4.34 29.19
CA LEU A 22 -2.78 3.42 29.84
C LEU A 22 -3.40 2.03 30.03
N SER A 23 -4.65 1.95 30.45
CA SER A 23 -5.34 0.67 30.62
C SER A 23 -5.46 -0.04 29.27
N ALA A 24 -5.87 0.68 28.22
CA ALA A 24 -5.89 0.13 26.87
C ALA A 24 -4.48 -0.32 26.45
N TRP A 25 -3.46 0.53 26.57
CA TRP A 25 -2.09 0.19 26.19
C TRP A 25 -1.57 -1.07 26.89
N LEU A 26 -1.78 -1.17 28.20
CA LEU A 26 -1.34 -2.31 29.02
C LEU A 26 -2.19 -3.57 28.79
N SER A 27 -3.47 -3.42 28.42
CA SER A 27 -4.36 -4.54 28.14
C SER A 27 -4.24 -5.06 26.70
N HIS A 28 -3.55 -4.36 25.80
CA HIS A 28 -3.35 -4.84 24.43
C HIS A 28 -2.26 -5.92 24.43
N PRO A 29 -2.60 -7.19 24.13
CA PRO A 29 -1.61 -8.25 24.04
C PRO A 29 -0.60 -7.91 22.94
N GLN A 30 0.68 -8.20 23.18
CA GLN A 30 1.70 -8.07 22.14
C GLN A 30 1.26 -8.89 20.92
N HIS A 31 1.26 -8.26 19.75
CA HIS A 31 0.96 -8.94 18.51
C HIS A 31 2.03 -10.02 18.27
N ARG A 32 1.61 -11.29 18.29
CA ARG A 32 2.51 -12.41 17.98
C ARG A 32 2.61 -12.51 16.47
N ILE A 33 3.80 -12.24 15.94
CA ILE A 33 4.08 -12.37 14.52
C ILE A 33 4.04 -13.86 14.17
N SER A 34 3.20 -14.21 13.20
CA SER A 34 3.12 -15.56 12.65
C SER A 34 4.32 -15.85 11.74
N ALA A 35 4.62 -17.14 11.52
CA ALA A 35 5.65 -17.55 10.58
C ALA A 35 5.32 -17.07 9.15
N PHE A 36 6.35 -16.88 8.32
CA PHE A 36 6.16 -16.52 6.91
C PHE A 36 5.42 -17.64 6.16
N ALA A 37 4.48 -17.26 5.30
CA ALA A 37 3.88 -18.16 4.35
C ALA A 37 4.96 -18.55 3.32
N VAL A 38 5.29 -19.83 3.26
CA VAL A 38 6.22 -20.36 2.26
C VAL A 38 5.41 -20.81 1.05
N SER A 39 5.65 -20.22 -0.11
CA SER A 39 5.20 -20.79 -1.37
C SER A 39 6.14 -21.94 -1.71
N THR A 40 5.65 -23.18 -1.59
CA THR A 40 6.42 -24.35 -2.05
C THR A 40 6.53 -24.30 -3.56
N ALA A 41 7.75 -24.17 -4.08
CA ALA A 41 7.99 -24.39 -5.50
C ALA A 41 7.48 -25.80 -5.89
N PRO A 42 6.93 -25.98 -7.11
CA PRO A 42 6.51 -27.30 -7.57
C PRO A 42 7.69 -28.28 -7.46
N VAL A 43 7.47 -29.41 -6.77
CA VAL A 43 8.49 -30.43 -6.47
C VAL A 43 9.03 -31.10 -7.75
N ASP A 44 8.29 -31.00 -8.85
CA ASP A 44 8.58 -31.66 -10.14
C ASP A 44 9.12 -30.70 -11.22
N ALA A 45 9.64 -29.52 -10.83
CA ALA A 45 10.32 -28.65 -11.79
C ALA A 45 11.68 -29.27 -12.16
N GLU A 46 11.71 -30.10 -13.22
CA GLU A 46 12.94 -30.54 -13.85
C GLU A 46 13.85 -29.32 -14.08
N SER A 47 15.03 -29.36 -13.48
CA SER A 47 16.11 -28.40 -13.64
C SER A 47 16.73 -28.53 -15.04
N VAL A 48 15.95 -28.29 -16.09
CA VAL A 48 16.52 -27.97 -17.40
C VAL A 48 16.99 -26.53 -17.28
N ALA A 49 18.30 -26.32 -17.16
CA ALA A 49 18.87 -24.98 -17.17
C ALA A 49 18.40 -24.27 -18.46
N PRO A 50 17.46 -23.32 -18.37
CA PRO A 50 16.98 -22.67 -19.57
C PRO A 50 18.17 -21.89 -20.11
N LYS A 51 18.40 -21.96 -21.43
CA LYS A 51 19.25 -20.97 -22.08
C LYS A 51 18.56 -19.62 -21.85
N ALA A 52 19.08 -18.83 -20.89
CA ALA A 52 18.42 -17.60 -20.46
C ALA A 52 18.22 -16.68 -21.67
N SER A 53 16.95 -16.51 -22.08
CA SER A 53 16.55 -15.52 -23.06
C SER A 53 16.14 -14.26 -22.32
N TYR A 54 16.74 -13.14 -22.70
CA TYR A 54 16.39 -11.83 -22.15
C TYR A 54 15.56 -11.10 -23.20
N ILE A 55 14.34 -10.72 -22.84
CA ILE A 55 13.45 -9.93 -23.68
C ILE A 55 13.14 -8.64 -22.92
N SER A 56 13.19 -7.51 -23.61
CA SER A 56 12.79 -6.21 -23.09
C SER A 56 11.54 -5.72 -23.80
N ARG A 57 10.60 -5.20 -23.02
CA ARG A 57 9.32 -4.62 -23.45
C ARG A 57 8.95 -3.48 -22.50
N PHE A 58 8.25 -2.48 -23.02
CA PHE A 58 7.62 -1.45 -22.18
C PHE A 58 6.29 -1.98 -21.66
N ALA A 59 6.11 -1.88 -20.34
CA ALA A 59 4.80 -2.10 -19.71
C ALA A 59 3.92 -0.85 -19.79
N SER A 60 4.53 0.33 -19.90
CA SER A 60 3.82 1.59 -20.08
C SER A 60 3.49 1.86 -21.55
N SER A 61 2.34 2.47 -21.80
CA SER A 61 1.82 2.77 -23.14
C SER A 61 2.37 4.05 -23.76
N ASP A 62 2.83 5.00 -22.93
CA ASP A 62 3.47 6.24 -23.40
C ASP A 62 4.80 6.53 -22.68
N LEU A 63 5.57 7.44 -23.27
CA LEU A 63 6.84 7.95 -22.74
C LEU A 63 6.77 9.46 -22.45
N GLU A 64 5.57 10.05 -22.54
CA GLU A 64 5.37 11.49 -22.35
C GLU A 64 5.15 11.81 -20.88
N ASP A 65 4.50 10.90 -20.15
CA ASP A 65 4.30 11.04 -18.71
C ASP A 65 5.57 10.72 -17.91
N PHE A 66 5.71 11.41 -16.77
CA PHE A 66 6.65 11.01 -15.74
C PHE A 66 6.19 9.71 -15.11
N VAL A 67 6.92 8.62 -15.33
CA VAL A 67 6.68 7.32 -14.73
C VAL A 67 7.72 7.02 -13.66
N HIS A 68 7.27 6.63 -12.47
CA HIS A 68 8.18 6.23 -11.41
C HIS A 68 7.54 5.16 -10.53
N SER A 69 8.39 4.56 -9.71
CA SER A 69 7.95 3.79 -8.57
C SER A 69 7.24 2.48 -8.93
N SER A 70 7.78 1.76 -9.91
CA SER A 70 7.23 0.47 -10.34
C SER A 70 7.30 -0.61 -9.25
N ALA A 71 6.36 -1.55 -9.30
CA ALA A 71 6.32 -2.80 -8.54
C ALA A 71 5.63 -3.87 -9.39
N VAL A 72 5.96 -5.14 -9.20
CA VAL A 72 5.41 -6.25 -10.01
C VAL A 72 5.10 -7.45 -9.12
N THR A 73 4.05 -8.20 -9.47
CA THR A 73 3.72 -9.48 -8.86
C THR A 73 3.44 -10.54 -9.91
N ALA A 74 3.76 -11.80 -9.59
CA ALA A 74 3.42 -12.93 -10.43
C ALA A 74 1.97 -13.34 -10.23
N LEU A 75 1.31 -13.74 -11.33
CA LEU A 75 -0.02 -14.29 -11.36
C LEU A 75 0.02 -15.79 -11.72
N PRO A 76 -1.07 -16.54 -11.46
CA PRO A 76 -1.17 -17.92 -11.93
C PRO A 76 -1.00 -18.01 -13.45
N GLY A 77 -0.35 -19.07 -13.93
CA GLY A 77 -0.12 -19.30 -15.35
C GLY A 77 1.12 -18.59 -15.93
N GLY A 78 1.88 -17.86 -15.11
CA GLY A 78 3.12 -17.19 -15.53
C GLY A 78 2.94 -15.73 -15.94
N ASP A 79 1.69 -15.26 -16.01
CA ASP A 79 1.36 -13.86 -16.18
C ASP A 79 1.98 -12.99 -15.08
N LEU A 80 2.18 -11.71 -15.37
CA LEU A 80 2.63 -10.72 -14.39
C LEU A 80 1.64 -9.56 -14.35
N MET A 81 1.57 -8.89 -13.21
CA MET A 81 0.91 -7.59 -13.11
C MET A 81 1.87 -6.59 -12.49
N SER A 82 2.05 -5.46 -13.19
CA SER A 82 2.94 -4.39 -12.79
C SER A 82 2.13 -3.13 -12.53
N VAL A 83 2.53 -2.38 -11.49
CA VAL A 83 1.93 -1.09 -11.13
C VAL A 83 3.01 -0.03 -11.00
N TRP A 84 2.65 1.22 -11.28
CA TRP A 84 3.50 2.40 -11.12
C TRP A 84 2.61 3.62 -10.91
N PHE A 85 3.22 4.77 -10.61
CA PHE A 85 2.51 6.03 -10.73
C PHE A 85 2.98 6.79 -11.98
N ALA A 86 2.05 7.48 -12.63
CA ALA A 86 2.29 8.24 -13.86
C ALA A 86 1.53 9.58 -13.82
N GLY A 87 2.08 10.62 -14.45
CA GLY A 87 1.45 11.93 -14.66
C GLY A 87 2.47 12.99 -15.09
N SER A 88 2.08 14.26 -15.15
CA SER A 88 2.96 15.35 -15.66
C SER A 88 4.28 15.53 -14.92
N ARG A 89 4.32 15.27 -13.60
CA ARG A 89 5.55 15.20 -12.78
C ARG A 89 5.24 14.55 -11.44
N GLU A 90 6.28 14.18 -10.70
CA GLU A 90 6.13 13.67 -9.33
C GLU A 90 5.25 14.59 -8.46
N GLY A 91 4.20 14.00 -7.88
CA GLY A 91 3.27 14.67 -6.98
C GLY A 91 2.34 15.69 -7.66
N ALA A 92 2.21 15.68 -8.98
CA ALA A 92 1.29 16.54 -9.73
C ALA A 92 -0.18 16.09 -9.68
N GLY A 93 -1.06 17.05 -9.96
CA GLY A 93 -2.54 16.99 -9.87
C GLY A 93 -3.18 15.74 -10.45
N ASP A 94 -2.59 15.35 -11.55
CA ASP A 94 -2.93 14.35 -12.53
C ASP A 94 -2.19 13.03 -12.30
N VAL A 95 -1.44 12.87 -11.20
CA VAL A 95 -0.80 11.59 -10.89
C VAL A 95 -1.85 10.52 -10.61
N GLU A 96 -1.72 9.41 -11.34
CA GLU A 96 -2.53 8.20 -11.25
C GLU A 96 -1.66 7.01 -10.83
N ILE A 97 -2.26 6.04 -10.16
CA ILE A 97 -1.69 4.70 -10.03
C ILE A 97 -2.20 3.88 -11.21
N ARG A 98 -1.29 3.47 -12.08
CA ARG A 98 -1.58 2.71 -13.29
C ARG A 98 -1.07 1.28 -13.18
N THR A 99 -1.64 0.40 -13.99
CA THR A 99 -1.26 -1.00 -14.08
C THR A 99 -1.20 -1.46 -15.54
N SER A 100 -0.40 -2.47 -15.81
CA SER A 100 -0.53 -3.32 -17.00
C SER A 100 -0.33 -4.78 -16.62
N ARG A 101 -0.92 -5.68 -17.40
CA ARG A 101 -0.79 -7.12 -17.24
C ARG A 101 0.03 -7.68 -18.39
N PHE A 102 1.04 -8.48 -18.05
CA PHE A 102 1.80 -9.27 -18.99
C PHE A 102 1.11 -10.61 -19.21
N ASP A 103 0.90 -10.96 -20.48
CA ASP A 103 0.34 -12.25 -20.89
C ASP A 103 1.49 -13.19 -21.28
N ALA A 104 1.69 -14.23 -20.47
CA ALA A 104 2.78 -15.18 -20.69
C ALA A 104 2.60 -16.04 -21.94
N SER A 105 1.38 -16.16 -22.47
CA SER A 105 1.09 -16.98 -23.65
C SER A 105 1.60 -16.35 -24.96
N ASN A 106 1.62 -15.01 -25.03
CA ASN A 106 2.08 -14.26 -26.19
C ASN A 106 3.34 -13.41 -25.93
N GLY A 107 3.73 -13.25 -24.66
CA GLY A 107 4.94 -12.54 -24.28
C GLY A 107 4.83 -11.02 -24.38
N GLU A 108 3.63 -10.45 -24.30
CA GLU A 108 3.37 -9.02 -24.46
C GLU A 108 2.61 -8.42 -23.26
N TRP A 109 2.80 -7.12 -23.05
CA TRP A 109 2.03 -6.35 -22.07
C TRP A 109 0.72 -5.85 -22.70
N GLY A 110 -0.36 -5.94 -21.94
CA GLY A 110 -1.65 -5.37 -22.30
C GLY A 110 -1.68 -3.85 -22.18
N GLY A 111 -2.84 -3.26 -22.52
CA GLY A 111 -3.06 -1.83 -22.35
C GLY A 111 -3.01 -1.38 -20.89
N GLU A 112 -2.55 -0.16 -20.66
CA GLU A 112 -2.57 0.46 -19.34
C GLU A 112 -4.00 0.62 -18.82
N GLN A 113 -4.17 0.45 -17.52
CA GLN A 113 -5.40 0.73 -16.80
C GLN A 113 -5.11 1.59 -15.58
N VAL A 114 -6.04 2.50 -15.26
CA VAL A 114 -5.95 3.35 -14.07
C VAL A 114 -6.61 2.62 -12.90
N LEU A 115 -5.84 2.34 -11.85
CA LEU A 115 -6.33 1.71 -10.62
C LEU A 115 -6.78 2.74 -9.59
N ALA A 116 -6.04 3.84 -9.44
CA ALA A 116 -6.39 4.89 -8.50
C ALA A 116 -6.03 6.28 -9.03
N THR A 117 -6.99 7.19 -8.91
CA THR A 117 -6.81 8.63 -9.09
C THR A 117 -7.05 9.34 -7.77
N ARG A 118 -6.60 10.59 -7.65
CA ARG A 118 -6.93 11.42 -6.47
C ARG A 118 -8.42 11.45 -6.20
N ALA A 119 -9.24 11.62 -7.24
CA ALA A 119 -10.69 11.68 -7.10
C ALA A 119 -11.25 10.36 -6.54
N SER A 120 -10.80 9.21 -7.05
CA SER A 120 -11.22 7.89 -6.54
C SER A 120 -10.79 7.67 -5.09
N THR A 121 -9.55 8.04 -4.73
CA THR A 121 -9.04 7.92 -3.36
C THR A 121 -9.77 8.87 -2.41
N GLN A 122 -10.08 10.10 -2.86
CA GLN A 122 -10.90 11.05 -2.08
C GLN A 122 -12.29 10.47 -1.80
N SER A 123 -12.93 9.90 -2.82
CA SER A 123 -14.25 9.30 -2.69
C SER A 123 -14.25 8.09 -1.75
N GLY A 124 -13.27 7.19 -1.86
CA GLY A 124 -13.17 6.01 -1.02
C GLY A 124 -12.79 6.31 0.45
N THR A 125 -11.90 7.28 0.66
CA THR A 125 -11.39 7.59 2.01
C THR A 125 -12.17 8.69 2.74
N GLY A 126 -12.98 9.48 2.02
CA GLY A 126 -13.66 10.66 2.57
C GLY A 126 -12.70 11.80 2.95
N LYS A 127 -11.46 11.79 2.45
CA LYS A 127 -10.42 12.79 2.77
C LYS A 127 -9.97 13.51 1.53
N TYR A 128 -9.51 14.75 1.69
CA TYR A 128 -8.84 15.47 0.59
C TYR A 128 -7.50 14.81 0.24
N ILE A 129 -7.21 14.65 -1.05
CA ILE A 129 -5.98 14.03 -1.53
C ILE A 129 -5.25 15.00 -2.46
N ARG A 130 -4.05 15.41 -2.03
CA ARG A 130 -3.17 16.32 -2.75
C ARG A 130 -2.14 15.59 -3.58
N LYS A 131 -1.78 14.33 -3.33
CA LYS A 131 -0.81 13.56 -4.14
C LYS A 131 -1.04 12.06 -3.97
N LEU A 132 -0.65 11.29 -4.97
CA LEU A 132 -0.53 9.84 -4.93
C LEU A 132 0.92 9.43 -5.21
N GLY A 133 1.32 8.23 -4.77
CA GLY A 133 2.63 7.68 -5.10
C GLY A 133 2.87 6.30 -4.51
N ASN A 134 4.10 5.83 -4.69
CA ASN A 134 4.64 4.59 -4.13
C ASN A 134 3.69 3.37 -4.12
N PRO A 135 3.15 2.97 -5.29
CA PRO A 135 2.35 1.76 -5.33
C PRO A 135 3.22 0.51 -5.13
N VAL A 136 2.61 -0.48 -4.50
CA VAL A 136 3.13 -1.83 -4.30
C VAL A 136 1.98 -2.79 -4.52
N ILE A 137 2.22 -3.84 -5.32
CA ILE A 137 1.24 -4.89 -5.59
C ILE A 137 1.78 -6.25 -5.18
N ALA A 138 0.91 -7.11 -4.66
CA ALA A 138 1.24 -8.49 -4.35
C ALA A 138 0.02 -9.42 -4.41
N LEU A 139 0.22 -10.61 -4.97
CA LEU A 139 -0.72 -11.71 -4.88
C LEU A 139 -0.53 -12.46 -3.55
N ALA A 140 -1.57 -12.44 -2.71
CA ALA A 140 -1.58 -13.17 -1.45
C ALA A 140 -1.87 -14.68 -1.65
N PRO A 141 -1.49 -15.55 -0.70
CA PRO A 141 -1.75 -16.99 -0.77
C PRO A 141 -3.23 -17.39 -0.90
N ASP A 142 -4.15 -16.48 -0.53
CA ASP A 142 -5.60 -16.66 -0.67
C ASP A 142 -6.14 -16.17 -2.02
N ASN A 143 -5.27 -15.98 -3.01
CA ASN A 143 -5.57 -15.50 -4.36
C ASN A 143 -6.18 -14.09 -4.43
N ARG A 144 -6.04 -13.28 -3.37
CA ARG A 144 -6.39 -11.86 -3.42
C ARG A 144 -5.17 -11.04 -3.82
N LEU A 145 -5.39 -10.10 -4.73
CA LEU A 145 -4.39 -9.11 -5.08
C LEU A 145 -4.55 -7.89 -4.20
N TRP A 146 -3.45 -7.54 -3.55
CA TRP A 146 -3.36 -6.37 -2.70
C TRP A 146 -2.59 -5.27 -3.41
N LEU A 147 -3.19 -4.09 -3.50
CA LEU A 147 -2.53 -2.87 -3.90
C LEU A 147 -2.42 -1.97 -2.68
N PHE A 148 -1.20 -1.60 -2.32
CA PHE A 148 -0.91 -0.57 -1.34
C PHE A 148 -0.30 0.63 -2.05
N TYR A 149 -0.68 1.85 -1.66
CA TYR A 149 -0.11 3.05 -2.23
C TYR A 149 -0.18 4.23 -1.26
N VAL A 150 0.68 5.21 -1.48
CA VAL A 150 0.75 6.41 -0.64
C VAL A 150 -0.19 7.48 -1.15
N SER A 151 -0.82 8.19 -0.23
CA SER A 151 -1.44 9.49 -0.51
C SER A 151 -0.99 10.57 0.47
N VAL A 152 -1.01 11.82 0.04
CA VAL A 152 -0.72 12.99 0.90
C VAL A 152 -1.91 13.93 0.86
N SER A 153 -2.41 14.37 2.02
CA SER A 153 -3.45 15.40 2.10
C SER A 153 -2.86 16.81 2.28
N VAL A 154 -1.83 16.94 3.13
CA VAL A 154 -1.23 18.23 3.50
C VAL A 154 0.30 18.11 3.50
N GLY A 155 0.98 19.14 2.98
CA GLY A 155 2.44 19.23 3.00
C GLY A 155 3.14 18.39 1.92
N GLY A 156 4.32 17.88 2.29
CA GLY A 156 5.15 16.99 1.46
C GLY A 156 4.95 15.51 1.82
N TRP A 157 5.89 14.66 1.41
CA TRP A 157 5.87 13.22 1.70
C TRP A 157 5.87 12.88 3.20
N ALA A 158 6.33 13.78 4.07
CA ALA A 158 6.13 13.67 5.51
C ALA A 158 4.65 13.62 5.96
N GLY A 159 3.71 14.10 5.14
CA GLY A 159 2.27 14.02 5.37
C GLY A 159 1.60 12.76 4.80
N SER A 160 2.40 11.77 4.41
CA SER A 160 1.92 10.56 3.73
C SER A 160 1.09 9.65 4.61
N THR A 161 0.14 8.98 3.98
CA THR A 161 -0.70 7.94 4.54
C THR A 161 -0.71 6.76 3.57
N VAL A 162 -0.90 5.54 4.09
CA VAL A 162 -1.00 4.34 3.27
C VAL A 162 -2.46 4.02 3.01
N ASN A 163 -2.80 3.79 1.74
CA ASN A 163 -4.09 3.28 1.31
C ASN A 163 -3.95 1.85 0.83
N ALA A 164 -5.05 1.11 0.88
CA ALA A 164 -5.16 -0.24 0.36
C ALA A 164 -6.36 -0.35 -0.58
N MET A 165 -6.23 -1.24 -1.56
CA MET A 165 -7.28 -1.76 -2.42
C MET A 165 -7.06 -3.26 -2.60
N VAL A 166 -8.14 -4.01 -2.79
CA VAL A 166 -8.07 -5.46 -2.99
C VAL A 166 -8.87 -5.87 -4.22
N SER A 167 -8.31 -6.79 -5.00
CA SER A 167 -9.01 -7.50 -6.07
C SER A 167 -9.15 -8.98 -5.69
N SER A 168 -10.32 -9.53 -6.00
CA SER A 168 -10.65 -10.96 -5.81
C SER A 168 -10.79 -11.72 -7.13
N ASP A 169 -10.51 -11.04 -8.25
CA ASP A 169 -10.74 -11.51 -9.61
C ASP A 169 -9.52 -11.24 -10.52
N MET A 170 -8.32 -11.41 -9.96
CA MET A 170 -7.06 -11.31 -10.69
C MET A 170 -6.81 -9.95 -11.36
N GLY A 171 -7.29 -8.88 -10.72
CA GLY A 171 -7.08 -7.50 -11.14
C GLY A 171 -8.15 -6.95 -12.09
N ALA A 172 -9.19 -7.72 -12.41
CA ALA A 172 -10.27 -7.27 -13.29
C ALA A 172 -11.15 -6.20 -12.63
N SER A 173 -11.39 -6.30 -11.33
CA SER A 173 -12.05 -5.27 -10.53
C SER A 173 -11.39 -5.10 -9.16
N TRP A 174 -11.57 -3.92 -8.58
CA TRP A 174 -10.95 -3.54 -7.32
C TRP A 174 -11.98 -2.94 -6.37
N SER A 175 -11.80 -3.21 -5.08
CA SER A 175 -12.54 -2.52 -4.02
C SER A 175 -12.30 -1.01 -4.06
N PRO A 176 -13.21 -0.20 -3.51
CA PRO A 176 -12.91 1.20 -3.21
C PRO A 176 -11.65 1.32 -2.33
N PRO A 177 -10.84 2.39 -2.47
CA PRO A 177 -9.70 2.63 -1.61
C PRO A 177 -10.11 2.88 -0.15
N TRP A 178 -9.35 2.33 0.80
CA TRP A 178 -9.43 2.72 2.20
C TRP A 178 -8.06 3.01 2.78
N GLN A 179 -8.00 3.90 3.78
CA GLN A 179 -6.75 4.27 4.43
C GLN A 179 -6.43 3.33 5.60
N LEU A 180 -5.20 2.84 5.67
CA LEU A 180 -4.70 2.08 6.81
C LEU A 180 -4.41 3.01 7.99
N VAL A 181 -4.81 2.62 9.20
CA VAL A 181 -4.49 3.33 10.45
C VAL A 181 -3.18 2.77 11.01
N THR A 182 -2.09 3.48 10.77
CA THR A 182 -0.72 3.08 11.15
C THR A 182 -0.19 3.84 12.35
N SER A 183 -0.85 4.94 12.76
CA SER A 183 -0.49 5.69 13.97
C SER A 183 -1.73 6.27 14.66
N PRO A 184 -1.76 6.30 16.01
CA PRO A 184 -2.80 6.96 16.78
C PRO A 184 -2.73 8.50 16.68
N PHE A 185 -1.60 9.06 16.21
CA PHE A 185 -1.42 10.50 16.10
C PHE A 185 -1.47 10.95 14.64
N LEU A 186 -2.62 11.51 14.24
CA LEU A 186 -2.90 12.10 12.92
C LEU A 186 -2.78 11.14 11.72
N ASN A 187 -2.24 9.94 11.92
CA ASN A 187 -2.04 8.90 10.91
C ASN A 187 -1.26 9.39 9.69
N ILE A 188 -0.16 10.12 9.94
CA ILE A 188 0.70 10.73 8.93
C ILE A 188 2.10 10.12 8.93
N SER A 189 2.85 10.44 7.89
CA SER A 189 4.26 10.10 7.71
C SER A 189 4.54 8.61 7.61
N THR A 190 3.57 7.79 7.20
CA THR A 190 3.83 6.38 6.90
C THR A 190 3.84 6.19 5.40
N LEU A 191 4.92 5.64 4.87
CA LEU A 191 5.11 5.38 3.46
C LEU A 191 5.43 3.90 3.23
N VAL A 192 5.02 3.38 2.09
CA VAL A 192 5.32 2.03 1.61
C VAL A 192 6.18 2.11 0.37
N ARG A 193 7.01 1.10 0.11
CA ARG A 193 7.75 0.94 -1.16
C ARG A 193 8.17 -0.51 -1.45
N GLY A 194 8.42 -1.28 -0.40
CA GLY A 194 8.78 -2.70 -0.52
C GLY A 194 7.57 -3.62 -0.65
N ALA A 195 7.76 -4.76 -1.34
CA ALA A 195 6.76 -5.80 -1.44
C ALA A 195 6.34 -6.31 -0.04
N PRO A 196 5.03 -6.56 0.21
CA PRO A 196 4.59 -7.17 1.45
C PRO A 196 5.09 -8.61 1.58
N VAL A 197 5.22 -9.05 2.82
CA VAL A 197 5.41 -10.45 3.19
C VAL A 197 4.10 -11.01 3.74
N PHE A 198 3.78 -12.25 3.38
CA PHE A 198 2.58 -12.92 3.87
C PHE A 198 2.95 -13.87 4.99
N HIS A 199 2.08 -13.99 5.98
CA HIS A 199 2.24 -14.93 7.10
C HIS A 199 1.24 -16.09 7.00
N THR A 200 1.56 -17.20 7.67
CA THR A 200 0.73 -18.43 7.67
C THR A 200 -0.66 -18.26 8.29
N ASP A 201 -0.86 -17.24 9.11
CA ASP A 201 -2.15 -16.90 9.73
C ASP A 201 -3.02 -15.97 8.85
N GLY A 202 -2.55 -15.63 7.64
CA GLY A 202 -3.24 -14.73 6.71
C GLY A 202 -2.97 -13.24 6.98
N SER A 203 -2.17 -12.90 7.99
CA SER A 203 -1.73 -11.53 8.19
C SER A 203 -0.69 -11.11 7.13
N ILE A 204 -0.58 -9.79 6.93
CA ILE A 204 0.32 -9.18 5.95
C ILE A 204 1.33 -8.33 6.71
N GLY A 205 2.62 -8.62 6.55
CA GLY A 205 3.70 -7.73 6.95
C GLY A 205 4.00 -6.74 5.82
N LEU A 206 3.73 -5.46 6.05
CA LEU A 206 3.99 -4.40 5.07
C LEU A 206 5.23 -3.59 5.49
N PRO A 207 6.35 -3.64 4.73
CA PRO A 207 7.50 -2.80 5.01
C PRO A 207 7.16 -1.32 4.81
N VAL A 208 7.31 -0.53 5.87
CA VAL A 208 7.05 0.91 5.86
C VAL A 208 8.22 1.71 6.40
N TYR A 209 8.26 2.99 6.05
CA TYR A 209 9.22 3.95 6.58
C TYR A 209 8.54 5.27 6.96
N HIS A 210 9.20 6.04 7.82
CA HIS A 210 8.73 7.31 8.32
C HIS A 210 9.61 8.47 7.84
N GLU A 211 8.98 9.57 7.44
CA GLU A 211 9.69 10.80 7.01
C GLU A 211 9.45 11.98 7.97
N PHE A 212 8.88 11.72 9.15
CA PHE A 212 8.62 12.76 10.14
C PHE A 212 9.96 13.09 10.80
N LEU A 213 10.45 14.31 10.58
CA LEU A 213 11.70 14.85 11.14
C LEU A 213 13.01 14.23 10.61
N GLY A 214 12.97 13.49 9.50
CA GLY A 214 14.16 13.02 8.78
C GLY A 214 13.85 12.67 7.33
N LYS A 215 14.75 13.00 6.39
CA LYS A 215 14.73 12.47 5.02
C LYS A 215 15.63 11.23 5.00
N PHE A 216 15.08 10.09 4.59
CA PHE A 216 15.78 8.81 4.52
C PHE A 216 15.77 8.29 3.09
#